data_AF-A0A957DB81-F1
#
_entry.id   AF-A0A957DB81-F1
#
_cell.length_a   1.000
_cell.length_b   1.000
_cell.length_c   1.000
_cell.angle_alpha   90.00
_cell.angle_beta   90.00
_cell.angle_gamma   90.00
#
_symmetry.space_group_name_H-M   'P 1'
#
loop_
_entity.id
_entity.type
_entity.pdbx_description
1 polymer ?
#
loop_
_entity_poly.entity_id
_entity_poly.type
_entity_poly.pdbx_seq_one_letter_code
_entity_poly.pdbx_strand_id
1 'polypeptide(L)'
;GLWRDVPEEFVPAIRQFLDFFPAKIADYEALLKNNPIWLQRTKGVGAISAADAISWGMTGASLRGSGVDWDIRKSQPYMGYDTYDFEVPLETDGDVYARYRCRMREMWQSLRIIEQALDRLKPGPVNIDDRKIVPPP
;
A
#
# COMPACT_ATOMS: atom_id res chain seq x y z
N GLY A 1 20.69 -6.61 0.19
CA GLY A 1 20.06 -7.37 -0.91
C GLY A 1 18.98 -8.25 -0.33
N LEU A 2 18.63 -9.32 -1.04
CA LEU A 2 17.69 -10.36 -0.61
C LEU A 2 18.45 -11.65 -0.27
N TRP A 3 17.92 -12.48 0.62
CA TRP A 3 18.62 -13.71 0.99
C TRP A 3 18.77 -14.70 -0.19
N ARG A 4 17.74 -14.83 -1.02
CA ARG A 4 17.71 -15.71 -2.19
C ARG A 4 16.95 -15.03 -3.32
N ASP A 5 17.23 -15.48 -4.54
CA ASP A 5 16.44 -15.11 -5.71
C ASP A 5 15.06 -15.79 -5.67
N VAL A 6 14.14 -15.26 -6.47
CA VAL A 6 12.80 -15.81 -6.64
C VAL A 6 12.88 -17.14 -7.41
N PRO A 7 12.02 -18.12 -7.07
CA PRO A 7 11.93 -19.36 -7.83
C PRO A 7 11.22 -19.14 -9.18
N GLU A 8 11.33 -20.10 -10.10
CA GLU A 8 10.78 -19.97 -11.46
C GLU A 8 9.26 -19.78 -11.48
N GLU A 9 8.54 -20.37 -10.53
CA GLU A 9 7.08 -20.26 -10.40
C GLU A 9 6.61 -18.91 -9.85
N PHE A 10 7.51 -18.06 -9.35
CA PHE A 10 7.14 -16.80 -8.68
C PHE A 10 6.38 -15.85 -9.61
N VAL A 11 6.94 -15.56 -10.78
CA VAL A 11 6.32 -14.62 -11.73
C VAL A 11 4.95 -15.10 -12.19
N PRO A 12 4.77 -16.37 -12.63
CA PRO A 12 3.44 -16.91 -12.93
C PRO A 12 2.45 -16.78 -11.77
N ALA A 13 2.88 -17.08 -10.54
CA ALA A 13 2.00 -17.01 -9.36
C ALA A 13 1.54 -15.58 -9.07
N ILE A 14 2.44 -14.58 -9.16
CA ILE A 14 2.05 -13.19 -8.93
C ILE A 14 1.13 -12.68 -10.06
N ARG A 15 1.35 -13.07 -11.32
CA ARG A 15 0.43 -12.73 -12.43
C ARG A 15 -0.97 -13.29 -12.17
N GLN A 16 -1.07 -14.56 -11.77
CA GLN A 16 -2.35 -15.14 -11.40
C GLN A 16 -3.03 -14.39 -10.24
N PHE A 17 -2.24 -13.93 -9.25
CA PHE A 17 -2.76 -13.13 -8.16
C PHE A 17 -3.26 -11.76 -8.63
N LEU A 18 -2.53 -11.08 -9.51
CA LEU A 18 -2.92 -9.79 -10.10
C LEU A 18 -4.22 -9.90 -10.90
N ASP A 19 -4.48 -11.04 -11.54
CA ASP A 19 -5.75 -11.28 -12.25
C ASP A 19 -6.92 -11.57 -11.28
N PHE A 20 -6.63 -12.28 -10.17
CA PHE A 20 -7.63 -12.73 -9.21
C PHE A 20 -8.08 -11.65 -8.22
N PHE A 21 -7.12 -10.91 -7.65
CA PHE A 21 -7.36 -10.06 -6.49
C PHE A 21 -8.22 -8.81 -6.74
N PRO A 22 -8.19 -8.14 -7.92
CA PRO A 22 -9.09 -7.03 -8.23
C PRO A 22 -10.57 -7.33 -7.98
N ALA A 23 -11.02 -8.51 -8.39
CA ALA A 23 -12.40 -8.95 -8.15
C ALA A 23 -12.70 -9.09 -6.65
N LYS A 24 -11.72 -9.52 -5.84
CA LYS A 24 -11.85 -9.63 -4.38
C LYS A 24 -11.92 -8.28 -3.70
N ILE A 25 -11.12 -7.31 -4.13
CA ILE A 25 -11.25 -5.94 -3.62
C ILE A 25 -12.66 -5.40 -3.94
N ALA A 26 -13.16 -5.62 -5.15
CA ALA A 26 -14.51 -5.21 -5.54
C ALA A 26 -15.60 -5.90 -4.71
N ASP A 27 -15.47 -7.21 -4.44
CA ASP A 27 -16.38 -7.95 -3.55
C ASP A 27 -16.42 -7.31 -2.15
N TYR A 28 -15.27 -6.97 -1.57
CA TYR A 28 -15.19 -6.32 -0.26
C TYR A 28 -15.82 -4.92 -0.25
N GLU A 29 -15.56 -4.13 -1.30
CA GLU A 29 -16.20 -2.81 -1.43
C GLU A 29 -17.72 -2.94 -1.58
N ALA A 30 -18.21 -3.88 -2.40
CA ALA A 30 -19.64 -4.09 -2.59
C ALA A 30 -20.36 -4.45 -1.28
N LEU A 31 -19.73 -5.27 -0.43
CA LEU A 31 -20.28 -5.69 0.85
C LEU A 31 -20.33 -4.57 1.91
N LEU A 32 -19.38 -3.62 1.88
CA LEU A 32 -19.18 -2.67 2.97
C LEU A 32 -19.52 -1.22 2.60
N LYS A 33 -19.23 -0.79 1.37
CA LYS A 33 -19.26 0.63 0.96
C LYS A 33 -20.63 1.28 1.18
N ASN A 34 -21.70 0.57 0.84
CA ASN A 34 -23.08 1.05 0.95
C ASN A 34 -23.87 0.36 2.06
N ASN A 35 -23.21 -0.44 2.91
CA ASN A 35 -23.88 -1.18 3.96
C ASN A 35 -24.28 -0.24 5.12
N PRO A 36 -25.58 -0.07 5.42
CA PRO A 36 -26.02 0.87 6.45
C PRO A 36 -25.46 0.56 7.84
N ILE A 37 -25.33 -0.72 8.19
CA ILE A 37 -24.76 -1.16 9.47
C ILE A 37 -23.29 -0.78 9.53
N TRP A 38 -22.54 -0.98 8.45
CA TRP A 38 -21.13 -0.60 8.39
C TRP A 38 -20.95 0.91 8.53
N LEU A 39 -21.72 1.69 7.77
CA LEU A 39 -21.67 3.15 7.80
C LEU A 39 -22.04 3.69 9.19
N GLN A 40 -23.09 3.16 9.82
CA GLN A 40 -23.51 3.56 11.16
C GLN A 40 -22.41 3.30 12.22
N ARG A 41 -21.57 2.28 12.01
CA ARG A 41 -20.52 1.89 12.97
C ARG A 41 -19.18 2.57 12.75
N THR A 42 -18.98 3.23 11.61
CA THR A 42 -17.66 3.74 11.21
C THR A 42 -17.66 5.22 10.84
N LYS A 43 -18.73 5.73 10.23
CA LYS A 43 -18.83 7.13 9.83
C LYS A 43 -19.07 8.03 11.05
N GLY A 44 -18.26 9.09 11.19
CA GLY A 44 -18.24 9.99 12.33
C GLY A 44 -17.65 9.40 13.62
N VAL A 45 -17.20 8.14 13.61
CA VAL A 45 -16.63 7.48 14.78
C VAL A 45 -15.12 7.67 14.81
N GLY A 46 -14.58 8.12 15.95
CA GLY A 46 -13.14 8.31 16.14
C GLY A 46 -12.55 9.30 15.13
N ALA A 47 -13.25 10.41 14.91
CA ALA A 47 -12.82 11.50 14.06
C ALA A 47 -11.61 12.21 14.69
N ILE A 48 -10.58 12.45 13.88
CA ILE A 48 -9.32 13.09 14.29
C ILE A 48 -9.05 14.23 13.32
N SER A 49 -8.78 15.42 13.84
CA SER A 49 -8.43 16.57 12.99
C SER A 49 -7.01 16.43 12.42
N ALA A 50 -6.72 17.10 11.31
CA ALA A 50 -5.35 17.16 10.77
C ALA A 50 -4.33 17.66 11.80
N ALA A 51 -4.71 18.67 12.59
CA ALA A 51 -3.85 19.26 13.62
C ALA A 51 -3.55 18.28 14.76
N ASP A 52 -4.59 17.57 15.25
CA ASP A 52 -4.41 16.56 16.30
C ASP A 52 -3.59 15.38 15.78
N ALA A 53 -3.84 14.92 14.55
CA ALA A 53 -3.09 13.83 13.93
C ALA A 53 -1.58 14.15 13.85
N ILE A 54 -1.22 15.39 13.50
CA ILE A 54 0.17 15.86 13.51
C ILE A 54 0.70 15.94 14.94
N SER A 55 -0.06 16.56 15.86
CA SER A 55 0.36 16.76 17.25
C SER A 55 0.60 15.45 17.98
N TRP A 56 -0.17 14.40 17.67
CA TRP A 56 -0.03 13.07 18.27
C TRP A 56 1.00 12.20 17.55
N GLY A 57 1.65 12.69 16.49
CA GLY A 57 2.63 11.93 15.72
C GLY A 57 2.02 10.74 14.97
N MET A 58 0.75 10.86 14.54
CA MET A 58 0.10 9.81 13.76
C MET A 58 0.74 9.70 12.37
N THR A 59 0.68 8.50 11.78
CA THR A 59 1.29 8.21 10.48
C THR A 59 0.37 7.39 9.57
N GLY A 60 0.78 7.24 8.31
CA GLY A 60 0.12 6.37 7.33
C GLY A 60 -1.35 6.73 7.09
N ALA A 61 -2.20 5.71 6.95
CA ALA A 61 -3.62 5.88 6.65
C ALA A 61 -4.39 6.67 7.72
N SER A 62 -3.91 6.72 8.97
CA SER A 62 -4.56 7.53 10.01
C SER A 62 -4.29 9.03 9.82
N LEU A 63 -3.06 9.38 9.41
CA LEU A 63 -2.68 10.75 9.07
C LEU A 63 -3.38 11.21 7.78
N ARG A 64 -3.33 10.37 6.73
CA ARG A 64 -4.00 10.63 5.44
C ARG A 64 -5.52 10.58 5.51
N GLY A 65 -6.08 9.79 6.42
CA GLY A 65 -7.52 9.75 6.67
C GLY A 65 -8.04 11.05 7.30
N SER A 66 -7.14 11.83 7.90
CA SER A 66 -7.42 13.09 8.62
C SER A 66 -7.07 14.33 7.78
N GLY A 67 -6.80 14.18 6.49
CA GLY A 67 -6.57 15.28 5.55
C GLY A 67 -5.12 15.72 5.39
N VAL A 68 -4.16 15.03 5.98
CA VAL A 68 -2.74 15.37 5.85
C VAL A 68 -2.09 14.55 4.74
N ASP A 69 -1.71 15.21 3.65
CA ASP A 69 -1.04 14.59 2.51
C ASP A 69 0.44 14.30 2.81
N TRP A 70 0.66 13.14 3.43
CA TRP A 70 1.99 12.66 3.78
C TRP A 70 2.14 11.16 3.52
N ASP A 71 3.12 10.83 2.69
CA ASP A 71 3.59 9.46 2.47
C ASP A 71 5.10 9.46 2.24
N ILE A 72 5.81 8.59 2.96
CA ILE A 72 7.27 8.51 2.90
C ILE A 72 7.74 8.08 1.51
N ARG A 73 6.99 7.20 0.81
CA ARG A 73 7.38 6.70 -0.52
C ARG A 73 7.42 7.80 -1.59
N LYS A 74 6.70 8.91 -1.36
CA LYS A 74 6.73 10.11 -2.23
C LYS A 74 7.59 11.22 -1.65
N SER A 75 7.52 11.47 -0.34
CA SER A 75 8.20 12.61 0.31
C SER A 75 9.68 12.35 0.58
N GLN A 76 10.04 11.10 0.89
CA GLN A 76 11.41 10.64 1.12
C GLN A 76 11.60 9.26 0.47
N PRO A 77 11.63 9.20 -0.87
CA PRO A 77 11.65 7.93 -1.59
C PRO A 77 12.84 7.06 -1.21
N TYR A 78 12.60 5.76 -1.15
CA TYR A 78 13.58 4.73 -0.84
C TYR A 78 13.38 3.54 -1.78
N MET A 79 14.40 2.70 -1.96
CA MET A 79 14.30 1.45 -2.75
C MET A 79 13.69 1.64 -4.17
N GLY A 80 13.86 2.83 -4.76
CA GLY A 80 13.33 3.16 -6.09
C GLY A 80 11.82 3.44 -6.15
N TYR A 81 11.14 3.70 -5.03
CA TYR A 81 9.70 4.00 -5.03
C TYR A 81 9.31 5.21 -5.90
N ASP A 82 10.23 6.16 -6.08
CA ASP A 82 10.14 7.31 -6.96
C ASP A 82 10.00 6.94 -8.45
N THR A 83 10.45 5.74 -8.83
CA THR A 83 10.38 5.24 -10.20
C THR A 83 9.06 4.54 -10.55
N TYR A 84 8.12 4.42 -9.60
CA TYR A 84 6.81 3.81 -9.82
C TYR A 84 5.71 4.87 -9.87
N ASP A 85 4.77 4.68 -10.78
CA ASP A 85 3.59 5.52 -10.88
C ASP A 85 2.45 4.97 -10.01
N PHE A 86 2.09 5.73 -8.98
CA PHE A 86 0.99 5.41 -8.07
C PHE A 86 0.53 6.68 -7.36
N GLU A 87 -0.73 6.66 -6.94
CA GLU A 87 -1.38 7.74 -6.20
C GLU A 87 -1.41 7.43 -4.70
N VAL A 88 -1.43 8.47 -3.87
CA VAL A 88 -1.55 8.36 -2.42
C VAL A 88 -2.98 8.75 -2.02
N PRO A 89 -3.79 7.81 -1.50
CA PRO A 89 -5.17 8.11 -1.14
C PRO A 89 -5.26 9.07 0.05
N LEU A 90 -6.02 10.15 -0.14
CA LEU A 90 -6.29 11.15 0.88
C LEU A 90 -7.80 11.21 1.18
N GLU A 91 -8.15 11.34 2.46
CA GLU A 91 -9.52 11.60 2.92
C GLU A 91 -9.49 12.72 3.96
N THR A 92 -10.62 13.39 4.17
CA THR A 92 -10.69 14.57 5.05
C THR A 92 -11.56 14.39 6.28
N ASP A 93 -12.38 13.32 6.35
CA ASP A 93 -13.35 13.16 7.43
C ASP A 93 -12.70 12.78 8.78
N GLY A 94 -11.47 12.24 8.76
CA GLY A 94 -10.72 11.88 9.97
C GLY A 94 -11.27 10.69 10.75
N ASP A 95 -12.38 10.10 10.32
CA ASP A 95 -13.08 9.02 11.01
C ASP A 95 -12.58 7.62 10.60
N VAL A 96 -13.16 6.58 11.22
CA VAL A 96 -12.83 5.18 10.89
C VAL A 96 -13.15 4.87 9.43
N TYR A 97 -14.21 5.44 8.87
CA TYR A 97 -14.61 5.19 7.49
C TYR A 97 -13.63 5.81 6.48
N ALA A 98 -13.11 7.01 6.72
CA ALA A 98 -12.04 7.63 5.95
C ALA A 98 -10.77 6.77 5.96
N ARG A 99 -10.35 6.29 7.13
CA ARG A 99 -9.21 5.37 7.25
C ARG A 99 -9.42 4.05 6.50
N TYR A 100 -10.65 3.54 6.45
CA TYR A 100 -11.02 2.39 5.64
C TYR A 100 -10.90 2.70 4.14
N ARG A 101 -11.46 3.81 3.67
CA ARG A 101 -11.40 4.23 2.26
C ARG A 101 -9.97 4.46 1.77
N CYS A 102 -9.09 5.01 2.61
CA CYS A 102 -7.66 5.09 2.31
C CYS A 102 -7.06 3.70 2.05
N ARG A 103 -7.30 2.74 2.94
CA ARG A 103 -6.76 1.37 2.81
C ARG A 103 -7.31 0.63 1.59
N MET A 104 -8.61 0.78 1.28
CA MET A 104 -9.20 0.17 0.08
C MET A 104 -8.52 0.69 -1.18
N ARG A 105 -8.33 2.01 -1.29
CA ARG A 105 -7.62 2.64 -2.42
C ARG A 105 -6.13 2.28 -2.45
N GLU A 106 -5.48 2.12 -1.30
CA GLU A 106 -4.08 1.68 -1.21
C GLU A 106 -3.88 0.26 -1.75
N MET A 107 -4.85 -0.64 -1.60
CA MET A 107 -4.77 -1.98 -2.20
C MET A 107 -4.71 -1.90 -3.73
N TRP A 108 -5.54 -1.07 -4.35
CA TRP A 108 -5.49 -0.84 -5.80
C TRP A 108 -4.15 -0.27 -6.26
N GLN A 109 -3.62 0.71 -5.54
CA GLN A 109 -2.31 1.31 -5.86
C GLN A 109 -1.16 0.32 -5.61
N SER A 110 -1.29 -0.57 -4.63
CA SER A 110 -0.32 -1.64 -4.39
C SER A 110 -0.30 -2.64 -5.55
N LEU A 111 -1.46 -3.05 -6.08
CA LEU A 111 -1.51 -3.89 -7.28
C LEU A 111 -0.82 -3.20 -8.47
N ARG A 112 -1.09 -1.91 -8.67
CA ARG A 112 -0.45 -1.11 -9.73
C ARG A 112 1.08 -1.05 -9.59
N ILE A 113 1.61 -0.96 -8.38
CA ILE A 113 3.05 -1.01 -8.12
C ILE A 113 3.60 -2.42 -8.43
N ILE A 114 2.92 -3.48 -7.99
CA ILE A 114 3.35 -4.87 -8.21
C ILE A 114 3.40 -5.18 -9.71
N GLU A 115 2.41 -4.76 -10.48
CA GLU A 115 2.38 -4.93 -11.93
C GLU A 115 3.59 -4.26 -12.61
N GLN A 116 3.84 -2.99 -12.29
CA GLN A 116 5.03 -2.28 -12.79
C GLN A 116 6.34 -2.93 -12.36
N ALA A 117 6.42 -3.45 -11.13
CA ALA A 117 7.61 -4.12 -10.63
C ALA A 117 7.87 -5.42 -11.39
N LEU A 118 6.82 -6.19 -11.70
CA LEU A 118 6.93 -7.40 -12.52
C LEU A 118 7.36 -7.09 -13.95
N ASP A 119 6.81 -6.05 -14.57
CA ASP A 119 7.18 -5.66 -15.95
C ASP A 119 8.64 -5.21 -16.06
N ARG A 120 9.20 -4.71 -14.96
CA ARG A 120 10.59 -4.25 -14.84
C ARG A 120 11.54 -5.32 -14.32
N LEU A 121 11.04 -6.47 -13.86
CA LEU A 121 11.85 -7.52 -13.26
C LEU A 121 12.77 -8.11 -14.33
N LYS A 122 14.08 -8.02 -14.09
CA LYS A 122 15.13 -8.55 -14.97
C LYS A 122 16.05 -9.47 -14.18
N PRO A 123 16.61 -10.52 -14.80
CA PRO A 123 17.64 -11.33 -14.17
C PRO A 123 18.82 -10.48 -13.73
N GLY A 124 19.38 -10.79 -12.57
CA GLY A 124 20.53 -10.06 -12.02
C GLY A 124 20.89 -10.50 -10.61
N PRO A 125 22.01 -10.00 -10.06
CA PRO A 125 22.41 -10.31 -8.70
C PRO A 125 21.43 -9.70 -7.69
N VAL A 126 20.94 -10.52 -6.75
CA VAL A 126 20.04 -10.08 -5.67
C VAL A 126 20.78 -9.55 -4.43
N ASN A 127 22.10 -9.70 -4.41
CA ASN A 127 22.98 -9.27 -3.33
C ASN A 127 24.19 -8.50 -3.86
N ILE A 128 24.80 -7.75 -2.95
CA ILE A 128 26.08 -7.09 -3.17
C ILE A 128 27.21 -8.11 -3.14
N ASP A 129 28.29 -7.86 -3.88
CA ASP A 129 29.48 -8.72 -3.91
C ASP A 129 30.45 -8.39 -2.76
N ASP A 130 29.93 -8.29 -1.53
CA ASP A 130 30.73 -8.12 -0.32
C ASP A 130 30.47 -9.28 0.64
N ARG A 131 31.46 -10.18 0.76
CA ARG A 131 31.39 -11.39 1.59
C ARG A 131 31.55 -11.12 3.09
N LYS A 132 31.85 -9.89 3.50
CA LYS A 132 31.79 -9.49 4.91
C LYS A 132 30.36 -9.17 5.36
N ILE A 133 29.48 -8.88 4.40
CA ILE A 133 28.07 -8.51 4.64
C ILE A 133 27.15 -9.66 4.24
N VAL A 134 27.42 -10.32 3.12
CA VAL A 134 26.59 -11.39 2.56
C VAL A 134 27.28 -12.75 2.79
N PRO A 135 26.58 -13.75 3.37
CA PRO A 135 27.13 -15.09 3.51
C PRO A 135 27.56 -15.67 2.15
N PRO A 136 28.61 -16.50 2.11
CA PRO A 136 28.92 -17.26 0.91
C PRO A 136 27.75 -18.18 0.54
N PRO A 137 27.51 -18.42 -0.77
CA PRO A 137 26.49 -19.34 -1.25
C PRO A 137 26.78 -20.78 -0.85
#